data_AF-A0A948R607-F1
#
_entry.id   AF-A0A948R607-F1
#
_cell.length_a   1.000
_cell.length_b   1.000
_cell.length_c   1.000
_cell.angle_alpha   90.00
_cell.angle_beta   90.00
_cell.angle_gamma   90.00
#
_symmetry.space_group_name_H-M   'P 1'
#
loop_
_entity.id
_entity.type
_entity.pdbx_description
1 polymer ?
#
loop_
_entity_poly.entity_id
_entity_poly.type
_entity_poly.pdbx_seq_one_letter_code
_entity_poly.pdbx_strand_id
1 'polypeptide(L)' 'TVEGYFSIFKRGMKGVYQFCGEKHLHRYLAEFEFRYNNRVALGCNDADRADALLSGIIGKRLTYQTTSARH' A
#
# COMPACT_ATOMS: atom_id res chain seq x y z
N THR A 1 -8.33 -5.49 16.90
CA THR A 1 -9.48 -4.62 17.19
C THR A 1 -9.40 -3.38 16.32
N VAL A 2 -10.54 -2.76 16.03
CA VAL A 2 -10.63 -1.54 15.20
C VAL A 2 -9.78 -0.40 15.77
N GLU A 3 -9.73 -0.27 17.09
CA GLU A 3 -8.90 0.73 17.78
C GLU A 3 -7.40 0.52 17.57
N GLY A 4 -6.94 -0.73 17.53
CA GLY A 4 -5.54 -1.07 17.24
C GLY A 4 -5.16 -0.66 15.81
N TYR A 5 -6.05 -0.85 14.84
CA TYR A 5 -5.84 -0.41 13.46
C TYR A 5 -5.67 1.11 13.39
N PHE A 6 -6.61 1.88 13.94
CA PHE A 6 -6.55 3.34 13.92
C PHE A 6 -5.37 3.90 14.71
N SER A 7 -4.91 3.21 15.76
CA SER A 7 -3.73 3.62 16.51
C SER A 7 -2.45 3.54 15.66
N ILE A 8 -2.29 2.45 14.90
CA ILE A 8 -1.15 2.27 13.97
C ILE A 8 -1.23 3.28 12.82
N PHE A 9 -2.41 3.46 12.24
CA PHE A 9 -2.65 4.42 11.15
C PHE A 9 -2.28 5.85 11.58
N LYS A 10 -2.78 6.31 12.73
CA LYS A 10 -2.46 7.65 13.27
C LYS A 10 -0.96 7.86 13.51
N ARG A 11 -0.25 6.84 14.00
CA ARG A 11 1.21 6.89 14.18
C ARG A 11 1.94 6.97 12.85
N GLY A 12 1.51 6.22 11.85
CA GLY A 12 2.06 6.25 10.50
C GLY A 12 1.90 7.63 9.84
N MET A 13 0.72 8.22 9.96
CA MET A 13 0.41 9.57 9.44
C MET A 13 1.27 10.66 10.08
N LYS A 14 1.49 10.59 11.39
CA LYS A 14 2.38 11.52 12.10
C LYS A 14 3.87 11.28 11.82
N GLY A 15 4.27 10.09 11.36
CA GLY A 15 5.67 9.72 11.20
C GLY A 15 6.14 9.71 9.75
N VAL A 16 5.68 8.71 8.99
CA VAL A 16 6.16 8.44 7.63
C VAL A 16 5.40 9.29 6.60
N TYR A 17 4.11 9.52 6.81
CA TYR A 17 3.22 10.15 5.84
C TYR A 17 2.86 11.60 6.21
N GLN A 18 3.82 12.38 6.71
CA GLN A 18 3.58 13.74 7.21
C GLN A 18 3.06 14.72 6.14
N PHE A 19 3.42 14.51 4.88
CA PHE A 19 2.95 15.31 3.73
C PHE A 19 1.79 14.65 2.97
N CYS A 20 0.96 13.88 3.66
CA CYS A 20 -0.24 13.31 3.04
C CYS A 20 -1.28 14.41 2.78
N GLY A 21 -1.37 14.87 1.53
CA GLY A 21 -2.52 15.65 1.07
C GLY A 21 -3.80 14.82 1.05
N GLU A 22 -4.95 15.48 1.19
CA GLU A 22 -6.28 14.85 1.21
C GLU A 22 -6.51 13.89 0.03
N LYS A 23 -6.05 14.29 -1.16
CA LYS A 23 -6.12 13.49 -2.41
C LYS A 23 -5.35 12.16 -2.36
N HIS A 24 -4.50 11.93 -1.36
CA HIS A 24 -3.72 10.69 -1.21
C HIS A 24 -4.18 9.84 -0.02
N LEU A 25 -5.06 10.37 0.83
CA LEU A 25 -5.50 9.72 2.06
C LEU A 25 -6.08 8.32 1.80
N HIS A 26 -6.89 8.20 0.75
CA HIS A 26 -7.50 6.92 0.36
C HIS A 26 -6.46 5.85 -0.01
N ARG A 27 -5.32 6.24 -0.58
CA ARG A 27 -4.25 5.29 -0.96
C ARG A 27 -3.53 4.76 0.27
N TYR A 28 -3.24 5.63 1.23
CA TYR A 28 -2.62 5.21 2.48
C TYR A 28 -3.58 4.37 3.31
N LEU A 29 -4.87 4.70 3.35
CA LEU A 29 -5.86 3.88 4.04
C LEU A 29 -5.90 2.45 3.46
N ALA A 30 -5.94 2.32 2.13
CA ALA A 30 -5.90 1.02 1.46
C ALA A 30 -4.59 0.24 1.72
N GLU A 31 -3.45 0.94 1.77
CA GLU A 31 -2.16 0.33 2.12
C GLU A 31 -2.15 -0.23 3.56
N PHE A 32 -2.67 0.55 4.53
CA PHE A 32 -2.74 0.13 5.92
C PHE A 32 -3.72 -1.03 6.11
N GLU A 33 -4.88 -0.99 5.44
CA GLU A 33 -5.83 -2.09 5.42
C GLU A 33 -5.18 -3.38 4.90
N PHE A 34 -4.50 -3.29 3.74
CA PHE A 34 -3.78 -4.42 3.16
C PHE A 34 -2.76 -5.01 4.14
N ARG A 35 -1.92 -4.17 4.78
CA ARG A 35 -0.92 -4.64 5.75
C ARG A 35 -1.55 -5.25 7.01
N TYR A 36 -2.64 -4.68 7.49
CA TYR A 36 -3.29 -5.14 8.71
C TYR A 36 -3.98 -6.49 8.51
N ASN A 37 -4.58 -6.69 7.34
CA ASN A 37 -5.27 -7.92 6.96
C ASN A 37 -4.31 -9.03 6.51
N ASN A 38 -3.14 -8.67 5.95
CA ASN A 38 -2.11 -9.61 5.51
C ASN A 38 -0.93 -9.61 6.50
N ARG A 39 -1.15 -10.14 7.71
CA ARG A 39 -0.12 -10.22 8.75
C ARG A 39 0.02 -11.62 9.30
N VAL A 40 1.19 -11.89 9.90
CA VAL A 40 1.53 -13.18 10.50
C VAL A 40 0.50 -13.65 11.52
N ALA A 41 -0.03 -12.73 12.34
CA ALA A 41 -1.07 -13.03 13.33
C ALA A 41 -2.41 -13.52 12.72
N LEU A 42 -2.61 -13.38 11.40
CA LEU A 42 -3.76 -13.90 10.65
C LEU A 42 -3.39 -15.09 9.76
N GLY A 43 -2.20 -15.68 9.96
CA GLY A 43 -1.72 -16.83 9.18
C GLY A 43 -1.12 -16.45 7.83
N CYS A 44 -0.96 -15.15 7.52
CA CYS A 44 -0.33 -14.69 6.30
C CYS A 44 1.17 -14.46 6.56
N ASN A 45 2.01 -15.29 5.96
CA ASN A 45 3.46 -15.13 6.05
C ASN A 45 3.95 -14.01 5.08
N ASP A 46 5.23 -13.65 5.18
CA ASP A 46 5.78 -12.56 4.36
C ASP A 46 5.82 -12.89 2.86
N ALA A 47 5.99 -14.17 2.49
CA ALA A 47 5.94 -14.63 1.10
C ALA A 47 4.51 -14.55 0.55
N ASP A 48 3.51 -15.03 1.30
CA ASP A 48 2.10 -14.97 0.92
C ASP A 48 1.66 -13.51 0.70
N ARG A 49 2.11 -12.61 1.58
CA ARG A 49 1.86 -11.17 1.44
C ARG A 49 2.53 -10.60 0.20
N ALA A 50 3.75 -11.02 -0.11
CA ALA A 50 4.45 -10.58 -1.32
C ALA A 50 3.72 -11.04 -2.59
N ASP A 51 3.25 -12.29 -2.62
CA ASP A 51 2.51 -12.85 -3.74
C ASP A 51 1.15 -12.15 -3.94
N ALA A 52 0.45 -11.83 -2.85
CA ALA A 52 -0.79 -11.05 -2.89
C ALA A 52 -0.55 -9.63 -3.45
N LEU A 53 0.57 -9.01 -3.07
CA LEU A 53 0.97 -7.70 -3.59
C LEU A 53 1.30 -7.75 -5.08
N LEU A 54 2.08 -8.75 -5.51
CA LEU A 54 2.46 -8.94 -6.92
C LEU A 54 1.25 -9.14 -7.82
N SER A 55 0.26 -9.92 -7.37
CA SER A 55 -0.98 -10.16 -8.09
C SER A 55 -1.75 -8.86 -8.38
N GLY A 56 -1.70 -7.88 -7.46
CA GLY A 56 -2.35 -6.58 -7.61
C GLY A 56 -1.64 -5.59 -8.55
N ILE A 57 -0.42 -5.90 -8.98
CA ILE A 57 0.44 -5.04 -9.83
C ILE A 57 0.30 -5.37 -11.31
N ILE A 58 -0.25 -6.54 -11.66
CA ILE A 58 -0.45 -6.97 -13.06
C ILE A 58 -1.20 -5.89 -13.84
N GLY A 59 -0.65 -5.48 -14.98
CA GLY A 59 -1.21 -4.43 -15.84
C GLY A 59 -0.94 -2.98 -15.40
N LYS A 60 -0.30 -2.75 -14.25
CA LYS A 60 0.01 -1.40 -13.71
C LYS A 60 1.49 -1.02 -13.85
N ARG A 61 2.25 -1.78 -14.63
CA ARG A 61 3.69 -1.54 -14.83
C ARG A 61 3.91 -0.21 -15.57
N LEU A 62 4.66 0.69 -14.96
CA LEU A 62 5.12 1.90 -15.62
C LEU A 62 6.32 1.56 -16.53
N THR A 63 6.18 1.80 -17.83
CA THR A 63 7.27 1.66 -18.80
C THR A 63 7.79 3.03 -19.21
N TYR A 64 9.10 3.14 -19.43
CA TYR A 64 9.66 4.34 -20.06
C TYR A 64 9.02 4.54 -21.44
N GLN A 65 8.71 5.79 -21.77
CA GLN A 65 8.35 6.13 -23.15
C GLN A 65 9.59 5.92 -24.03
N THR A 66 9.46 5.08 -25.05
CA THR A 66 10.49 4.97 -26.08
C THR A 66 10.51 6.27 -26.87
N THR A 67 11.69 6.89 -26.98
CA THR A 67 11.90 8.19 -27.65
C THR A 67 11.34 8.25 -29.07
N SER A 68 11.18 7.11 -29.76
CA SER A 68 10.67 7.03 -31.13
C SER A 68 9.16 7.23 -31.30
N ALA A 69 8.38 7.28 -30.21
CA ALA A 69 6.91 7.36 -30.28
C ALA A 69 6.35 8.79 -30.30
N ARG A 70 7.20 9.82 -30.27
CA ARG A 70 6.81 11.22 -30.48
C ARG A 70 7.21 11.63 -31.89
N HIS A 71 6.29 11.47 -32.83
CA HIS A 71 6.29 12.14 -34.13
C HIS A 71 5.02 12.97 -34.25
#